data_AF-A0A430EGT5-F1
#
_entry.id   AF-A0A430EGT5-F1
#
_cell.length_a   1.000
_cell.length_b   1.000
_cell.length_c   1.000
_cell.angle_alpha   90.00
_cell.angle_beta   90.00
_cell.angle_gamma   90.00
#
_symmetry.space_group_name_H-M   'P 1'
#
loop_
_entity.id
_entity.type
_entity.pdbx_description
1 polymer ?
#
loop_
_entity_poly.entity_id
_entity_poly.type
_entity_poly.pdbx_seq_one_letter_code
_entity_poly.pdbx_strand_id
1 'polypeptide(L)'
;MRELLIAGQGLPEVKVTPDARILHDLGVDGDDAGELFQALHERFGTDFTELTYQWRVFFNTEGASPRAILFGILAIIVLGGAAGALAAALHWPAIAAWGLAMALLVGAGWLFSRWFGRELRPLTVAGLAEIVQTGRWPSDPSDVR
;
A
#
# COMPACT_ATOMS: atom_id res chain seq x y z
N MET A 1 17.52 -10.75 -11.22
CA MET A 1 16.60 -9.70 -10.74
C MET A 1 15.43 -9.45 -11.67
N ARG A 2 15.62 -8.98 -12.91
CA ARG A 2 14.53 -8.76 -13.88
C ARG A 2 13.59 -9.97 -14.04
N GLU A 3 14.17 -11.18 -14.08
CA GLU A 3 13.42 -12.43 -14.11
C GLU A 3 12.52 -12.65 -12.88
N LEU A 4 12.96 -12.26 -11.67
CA LEU A 4 12.13 -12.39 -10.46
C LEU A 4 10.94 -11.42 -10.49
N LEU A 5 11.14 -10.21 -11.03
CA LEU A 5 10.06 -9.24 -11.21
C LEU A 5 9.04 -9.71 -12.25
N ILE A 6 9.49 -10.34 -13.34
CA ILE A 6 8.58 -10.80 -14.40
C ILE A 6 7.87 -12.09 -13.99
N ALA A 7 8.62 -13.11 -13.56
CA ALA A 7 8.09 -14.45 -13.29
C ALA A 7 7.52 -14.59 -11.87
N GLY A 8 8.12 -13.91 -10.87
CA GLY A 8 7.67 -13.98 -9.48
C GLY A 8 6.50 -13.06 -9.18
N GLN A 9 6.43 -11.88 -9.82
CA GLN A 9 5.40 -10.87 -9.56
C GLN A 9 4.39 -10.73 -10.73
N GLY A 10 4.51 -11.57 -11.76
CA GLY A 10 3.60 -11.58 -12.92
C GLY A 10 3.64 -10.30 -13.77
N LEU A 11 4.72 -9.50 -13.68
CA LEU A 11 4.78 -8.20 -14.32
C LEU A 11 5.05 -8.31 -15.84
N PRO A 12 4.41 -7.47 -16.67
CA PRO A 12 4.70 -7.43 -18.10
C PRO A 12 6.14 -6.98 -18.33
N GLU A 13 6.88 -7.72 -19.14
CA GLU A 13 8.30 -7.47 -19.42
C GLU A 13 8.59 -6.03 -19.89
N VAL A 14 7.66 -5.45 -20.66
CA VAL A 14 7.76 -4.07 -21.17
C VAL A 14 7.74 -3.00 -20.08
N LYS A 15 7.18 -3.30 -18.90
CA LYS A 15 7.12 -2.35 -17.77
C LYS A 15 8.37 -2.39 -16.89
N VAL A 16 9.16 -3.47 -16.95
CA VAL A 16 10.33 -3.65 -16.08
C VAL A 16 11.53 -2.97 -16.72
N THR A 17 11.56 -1.64 -16.61
CA THR A 17 12.69 -0.78 -16.99
C THR A 17 13.51 -0.40 -15.76
N PRO A 18 14.80 -0.02 -15.91
CA PRO A 18 15.65 0.33 -14.78
C PRO A 18 15.11 1.52 -13.95
N ASP A 19 14.45 2.47 -14.59
CA ASP A 19 13.85 3.65 -14.00
C ASP A 19 12.43 3.41 -13.43
N ALA A 20 11.82 2.27 -13.71
CA ALA A 20 10.51 1.93 -13.17
C ALA A 20 10.58 1.85 -11.64
N ARG A 21 9.64 2.50 -10.96
CA ARG A 21 9.51 2.48 -9.50
C ARG A 21 8.72 1.24 -9.08
N ILE A 22 9.30 0.43 -8.20
CA ILE A 22 8.76 -0.84 -7.70
C ILE A 22 7.31 -0.66 -7.21
N LEU A 23 7.08 0.29 -6.30
CA LEU A 23 5.73 0.57 -5.81
C LEU A 23 4.89 1.37 -6.82
N HIS A 24 5.41 2.50 -7.29
CA HIS A 24 4.57 3.52 -7.94
C HIS A 24 4.21 3.19 -9.40
N ASP A 25 5.10 2.50 -10.12
CA ASP A 25 4.90 2.19 -11.54
C ASP A 25 4.56 0.70 -11.75
N LEU A 26 5.13 -0.18 -10.93
CA LEU A 26 4.91 -1.62 -11.01
C LEU A 26 3.83 -2.13 -10.04
N GLY A 27 3.48 -1.35 -9.01
CA GLY A 27 2.42 -1.71 -8.05
C GLY A 27 2.83 -2.78 -7.03
N VAL A 28 4.12 -3.08 -6.91
CA VAL A 28 4.62 -4.08 -5.96
C VAL A 28 4.69 -3.43 -4.57
N ASP A 29 3.76 -3.80 -3.70
CA ASP A 29 3.59 -3.26 -2.34
C ASP A 29 3.33 -4.39 -1.34
N GLY A 30 3.29 -4.08 -0.04
CA GLY A 30 2.73 -5.02 0.96
C GLY A 30 3.35 -6.42 0.93
N ASP A 31 2.50 -7.46 0.87
CA ASP A 31 2.93 -8.85 0.85
C ASP A 31 3.70 -9.18 -0.44
N ASP A 32 3.27 -8.66 -1.60
CA ASP A 32 3.96 -8.83 -2.89
C ASP A 32 5.41 -8.33 -2.83
N ALA A 33 5.63 -7.16 -2.22
CA ALA A 33 6.96 -6.64 -1.96
C ALA A 33 7.75 -7.56 -1.01
N GLY A 34 7.11 -8.07 0.03
CA GLY A 34 7.71 -9.01 0.98
C GLY A 34 8.24 -10.27 0.30
N GLU A 35 7.42 -10.87 -0.57
CA GLU A 35 7.79 -12.04 -1.36
C GLU A 35 8.97 -11.75 -2.30
N LEU A 36 8.98 -10.59 -2.95
CA LEU A 36 10.09 -10.16 -3.80
C LEU A 36 11.41 -10.09 -3.01
N PHE A 37 11.42 -9.44 -1.84
CA PHE A 37 12.63 -9.30 -1.03
C PHE A 37 13.10 -10.63 -0.44
N GLN A 38 12.16 -11.50 -0.05
CA GLN A 38 12.49 -12.87 0.35
C GLN A 38 13.15 -13.64 -0.79
N ALA A 39 12.60 -13.61 -2.00
CA ALA A 39 13.18 -14.28 -3.15
C ALA A 39 14.56 -13.72 -3.54
N LEU A 40 14.78 -12.40 -3.35
CA LEU A 40 16.09 -11.78 -3.55
C LEU A 40 17.11 -12.22 -2.50
N HIS A 41 16.70 -12.30 -1.23
CA HIS A 41 17.53 -12.83 -0.16
C HIS A 41 17.92 -14.28 -0.42
N GLU A 42 16.96 -15.13 -0.77
CA GLU A 42 17.21 -16.56 -1.07
C GLU A 42 18.11 -16.76 -2.28
N ARG A 43 17.96 -15.93 -3.33
CA ARG A 43 18.72 -16.08 -4.58
C ARG A 43 20.11 -15.46 -4.54
N PHE A 44 20.27 -14.34 -3.85
CA PHE A 44 21.50 -13.53 -3.88
C PHE A 44 22.17 -13.35 -2.52
N GLY A 45 21.54 -13.79 -1.43
CA GLY A 45 22.06 -13.61 -0.06
C GLY A 45 22.02 -12.17 0.43
N THR A 46 21.28 -11.27 -0.23
CA THR A 46 21.22 -9.84 0.11
C THR A 46 20.60 -9.65 1.49
N ASP A 47 21.26 -8.88 2.34
CA ASP A 47 20.80 -8.55 3.70
C ASP A 47 19.80 -7.39 3.70
N PHE A 48 18.53 -7.72 3.98
CA PHE A 48 17.42 -6.75 4.06
C PHE A 48 16.99 -6.45 5.50
N THR A 49 17.84 -6.71 6.50
CA THR A 49 17.49 -6.46 7.91
C THR A 49 17.08 -5.00 8.16
N GLU A 50 17.84 -4.05 7.59
CA GLU A 50 17.52 -2.62 7.70
C GLU A 50 16.20 -2.22 7.03
N LEU A 51 15.84 -2.88 5.92
CA LEU A 51 14.56 -2.65 5.24
C LEU A 51 13.37 -2.96 6.17
N THR A 52 13.49 -3.92 7.08
CA THR A 52 12.41 -4.24 8.04
C THR A 52 12.08 -3.04 8.93
N TYR A 53 13.10 -2.30 9.38
CA TYR A 53 12.90 -1.08 10.18
C TYR A 53 12.43 0.10 9.33
N GLN A 54 12.86 0.15 8.08
CA GLN A 54 12.54 1.22 7.12
C GLN A 54 11.30 0.93 6.27
N TRP A 55 10.59 -0.19 6.48
CA TRP A 55 9.53 -0.67 5.58
C TRP A 55 8.53 0.43 5.21
N ARG A 56 8.03 1.13 6.23
CA ARG A 56 7.02 2.21 6.12
C ARG A 56 7.51 3.47 5.40
N VAL A 57 8.78 3.52 5.01
CA VAL A 57 9.35 4.58 4.19
C VAL A 57 9.11 4.29 2.70
N PHE A 58 9.15 3.04 2.28
CA PHE A 58 9.11 2.64 0.87
C PHE A 58 7.81 1.92 0.47
N PHE A 59 7.19 1.21 1.42
CA PHE A 59 6.04 0.33 1.20
C PHE A 59 4.95 0.56 2.23
N ASN A 60 3.71 0.30 1.84
CA ASN A 60 2.62 0.17 2.79
C ASN A 60 2.72 -1.18 3.52
N THR A 61 2.12 -1.23 4.70
CA THR A 61 1.88 -2.51 5.37
C THR A 61 0.49 -2.96 4.92
N GLU A 62 0.41 -4.12 4.28
CA GLU A 62 -0.88 -4.72 3.98
C GLU A 62 -1.57 -5.20 5.27
N GLY A 63 -2.89 -5.00 5.31
CA GLY A 63 -3.71 -5.27 6.48
C GLY A 63 -4.14 -4.03 7.26
N ALA A 64 -5.42 -4.00 7.63
CA ALA A 64 -5.93 -2.96 8.53
C ALA A 64 -5.42 -3.23 9.95
N SER A 65 -4.68 -2.29 10.53
CA SER A 65 -4.31 -2.39 11.95
C SER A 65 -5.56 -2.56 12.82
N PRO A 66 -5.51 -3.26 13.98
CA PRO A 66 -6.68 -3.44 14.84
C PRO A 66 -7.36 -2.12 15.23
N ARG A 67 -6.56 -1.05 15.38
CA ARG A 67 -7.07 0.31 15.59
C ARG A 67 -7.83 0.84 14.38
N ALA A 68 -7.27 0.70 13.18
CA ALA A 68 -7.95 1.09 11.95
C ALA A 68 -9.25 0.31 11.73
N ILE A 69 -9.27 -0.99 12.05
CA ILE A 69 -10.49 -1.82 12.02
C ILE A 69 -11.53 -1.25 13.01
N LEU A 70 -11.13 -1.00 14.25
CA LEU A 70 -12.03 -0.46 15.28
C LEU A 70 -12.61 0.89 14.85
N PHE A 71 -11.77 1.83 14.40
CA PHE A 71 -12.24 3.13 13.92
C PHE A 71 -13.11 3.01 12.67
N GLY A 72 -12.81 2.06 11.77
CA GLY A 72 -13.64 1.74 10.60
C GLY A 72 -15.03 1.27 10.99
N ILE A 73 -15.15 0.34 11.95
CA ILE A 73 -16.43 -0.14 12.48
C ILE A 73 -17.21 1.02 13.11
N LEU A 74 -16.56 1.84 13.94
CA LEU A 74 -17.21 3.01 14.55
C LEU A 74 -17.70 4.01 13.50
N ALA A 75 -16.91 4.27 12.47
CA ALA A 75 -17.31 5.14 11.35
C ALA A 75 -18.53 4.59 10.61
N ILE A 76 -18.57 3.27 10.33
CA ILE A 76 -19.72 2.61 9.69
C ILE A 76 -20.98 2.79 10.55
N ILE A 77 -20.88 2.56 11.86
CA ILE A 77 -22.01 2.71 12.79
C ILE A 77 -22.52 4.16 12.81
N VAL A 78 -21.61 5.13 12.94
CA VAL A 78 -21.96 6.55 13.02
C VAL A 78 -22.56 7.06 11.72
N LEU A 79 -21.89 6.80 10.59
CA LEU A 79 -22.35 7.27 9.26
C LEU A 79 -23.63 6.55 8.82
N GLY A 80 -23.73 5.25 9.07
CA GLY A 80 -24.94 4.47 8.81
C GLY A 80 -26.12 4.93 9.66
N GLY A 81 -25.90 5.16 10.96
CA GLY A 81 -26.89 5.71 11.87
C GLY A 81 -27.36 7.11 11.46
N ALA A 82 -26.44 8.00 11.09
CA ALA A 82 -26.75 9.34 10.60
C ALA A 82 -27.56 9.30 9.29
N ALA A 83 -27.16 8.46 8.34
CA ALA A 83 -27.89 8.27 7.08
C ALA A 83 -29.31 7.73 7.32
N GLY A 84 -29.46 6.76 8.23
CA GLY A 84 -30.75 6.19 8.60
C GLY A 84 -31.66 7.21 9.30
N ALA A 85 -31.13 7.96 10.26
CA ALA A 85 -31.89 9.01 10.97
C ALA A 85 -32.35 10.12 10.01
N LEU A 86 -31.49 10.55 9.08
CA LEU A 86 -31.84 11.55 8.07
C LEU A 86 -32.90 11.03 7.09
N ALA A 87 -32.74 9.79 6.61
CA ALA A 87 -33.71 9.17 5.72
C ALA A 87 -35.08 9.03 6.40
N ALA A 88 -35.12 8.65 7.69
CA ALA A 88 -36.35 8.58 8.45
C ALA A 88 -37.01 9.96 8.61
N ALA A 89 -36.24 10.99 8.97
CA ALA A 89 -36.74 12.35 9.11
C ALA A 89 -37.33 12.90 7.79
N LEU A 90 -36.73 12.54 6.66
CA LEU A 90 -37.15 12.97 5.32
C LEU A 90 -38.12 12.00 4.63
N HIS A 91 -38.56 10.93 5.31
CA HIS A 91 -39.45 9.89 4.76
C HIS A 91 -38.91 9.26 3.47
N TRP A 92 -37.59 9.15 3.35
CA TRP A 92 -36.94 8.54 2.21
C TRP A 92 -37.07 7.01 2.24
N PRO A 93 -37.16 6.37 1.07
CA PRO A 93 -37.13 4.92 0.98
C PRO A 93 -35.78 4.38 1.46
N ALA A 94 -35.77 3.16 2.01
CA ALA A 94 -34.57 2.54 2.57
C ALA A 94 -33.37 2.51 1.60
N ILE A 95 -33.63 2.37 0.30
CA ILE A 95 -32.57 2.37 -0.72
C ILE A 95 -31.80 3.70 -0.79
N ALA A 96 -32.47 4.83 -0.53
CA ALA A 96 -31.82 6.14 -0.47
C ALA A 96 -30.94 6.26 0.78
N ALA A 97 -31.35 5.66 1.91
CA ALA A 97 -30.54 5.59 3.11
C ALA A 97 -29.25 4.79 2.88
N TRP A 98 -29.33 3.64 2.19
CA TRP A 98 -28.17 2.82 1.84
C TRP A 98 -27.23 3.54 0.89
N GLY A 99 -27.78 4.19 -0.15
CA GLY A 99 -27.00 5.00 -1.08
C GLY A 99 -26.26 6.14 -0.36
N LEU A 100 -26.94 6.84 0.54
CA LEU A 100 -26.32 7.90 1.35
C LEU A 100 -25.24 7.37 2.29
N ALA A 101 -25.50 6.26 2.99
CA ALA A 101 -24.51 5.65 3.88
C ALA A 101 -23.24 5.24 3.11
N MET A 102 -23.41 4.64 1.93
CA MET A 102 -22.28 4.29 1.05
C MET A 102 -21.52 5.53 0.58
N ALA A 103 -22.23 6.57 0.15
CA ALA A 103 -21.61 7.82 -0.29
C ALA A 103 -20.83 8.52 0.84
N LEU A 104 -21.38 8.52 2.06
CA LEU A 104 -20.70 9.05 3.25
C LEU A 104 -19.46 8.24 3.60
N LEU A 105 -19.52 6.90 3.52
CA LEU A 105 -18.39 6.03 3.81
C LEU A 105 -17.25 6.24 2.80
N VAL A 106 -17.58 6.25 1.50
CA VAL A 106 -16.62 6.50 0.43
C VAL A 106 -16.03 7.91 0.54
N GLY A 107 -16.87 8.92 0.76
CA GLY A 107 -16.43 10.31 0.91
C GLY A 107 -15.54 10.51 2.13
N ALA A 108 -15.89 9.92 3.27
CA ALA A 108 -15.07 9.97 4.49
C ALA A 108 -13.74 9.24 4.28
N GLY A 109 -13.74 8.07 3.64
CA GLY A 109 -12.54 7.32 3.30
C GLY A 109 -11.61 8.10 2.39
N TRP A 110 -12.15 8.73 1.33
CA TRP A 110 -11.39 9.57 0.41
C TRP A 110 -10.80 10.82 1.09
N LEU A 111 -11.58 11.48 1.95
CA LEU A 111 -11.11 12.64 2.72
C LEU A 111 -10.00 12.23 3.69
N PHE A 112 -10.17 11.08 4.36
CA PHE A 112 -9.18 10.52 5.28
C PHE A 112 -7.89 10.15 4.54
N SER A 113 -7.97 9.48 3.38
CA SER A 113 -6.78 9.16 2.59
C SER A 113 -6.08 10.41 2.07
N ARG A 114 -6.82 11.48 1.77
CA ARG A 114 -6.23 12.75 1.32
C ARG A 114 -5.53 13.50 2.45
N TRP A 115 -6.01 13.39 3.69
CA TRP A 115 -5.42 14.10 4.84
C TRP A 115 -4.35 13.30 5.58
N PHE A 116 -4.45 11.98 5.58
CA PHE A 116 -3.55 11.09 6.33
C PHE A 116 -2.74 10.16 5.44
N GLY A 117 -2.90 10.24 4.12
CA GLY A 117 -2.05 9.55 3.15
C GLY A 117 -0.59 9.93 3.34
N ARG A 118 0.29 8.94 3.32
CA ARG A 118 1.73 9.14 3.42
C ARG A 118 2.33 9.10 2.03
N GLU A 119 3.24 10.02 1.76
CA GLU A 119 4.11 9.91 0.59
C GLU A 119 5.20 8.88 0.90
N LEU A 120 5.20 7.79 0.14
CA LEU A 120 6.23 6.75 0.21
C LEU A 120 7.37 7.12 -0.72
N ARG A 121 8.60 6.81 -0.30
CA ARG A 121 9.78 7.04 -1.12
C ARG A 121 9.79 6.08 -2.30
N PRO A 122 10.10 6.57 -3.50
CA PRO A 122 10.26 5.70 -4.65
C PRO A 122 11.51 4.83 -4.47
N LEU A 123 11.42 3.58 -4.92
CA LEU A 123 12.53 2.65 -5.11
C LEU A 123 12.52 2.24 -6.56
N THR A 124 13.59 2.48 -7.31
CA THR A 124 13.68 2.06 -8.70
C THR A 124 14.17 0.62 -8.84
N VAL A 125 13.90 -0.01 -10.00
CA VAL A 125 14.47 -1.31 -10.34
C VAL A 125 16.01 -1.24 -10.38
N ALA A 126 16.59 -0.14 -10.86
CA ALA A 126 18.03 0.08 -10.89
C ALA A 126 18.63 0.16 -9.49
N GLY A 127 18.06 0.98 -8.59
CA GLY A 127 18.57 1.09 -7.22
C GLY A 127 18.40 -0.21 -6.43
N LEU A 128 17.30 -0.94 -6.63
CA LEU A 128 17.18 -2.27 -6.05
C LEU A 128 18.22 -3.26 -6.63
N ALA A 129 18.58 -3.14 -7.91
CA ALA A 129 19.64 -3.95 -8.49
C ALA A 129 21.02 -3.60 -7.92
N GLU A 130 21.29 -2.32 -7.65
CA GLU A 130 22.50 -1.86 -6.97
C GLU A 130 22.59 -2.43 -5.55
N ILE A 131 21.48 -2.39 -4.78
CA ILE A 131 21.42 -2.95 -3.43
C ILE A 131 21.68 -4.47 -3.42
N VAL A 132 21.14 -5.18 -4.41
CA VAL A 132 21.41 -6.61 -4.57
C VAL A 132 22.89 -6.85 -4.90
N GLN A 133 23.52 -5.99 -5.69
CA GLN A 133 24.95 -6.09 -6.03
C GLN A 133 25.85 -5.76 -4.83
N THR A 134 25.52 -4.77 -4.01
CA THR A 134 26.25 -4.45 -2.78
C THR A 134 26.01 -5.49 -1.68
N GLY A 135 24.93 -6.26 -1.79
CA GLY A 135 24.60 -7.37 -0.91
C GLY A 135 23.97 -6.95 0.43
N ARG A 136 23.65 -5.66 0.61
CA ARG A 136 23.03 -5.16 1.84
C ARG A 136 22.18 -3.91 1.59
N TRP A 137 21.04 -3.84 2.27
CA TRP A 137 20.19 -2.64 2.32
C TRP A 137 20.85 -1.48 3.08
N PRO A 138 20.86 -0.25 2.55
CA PRO A 138 21.46 0.92 3.21
C PRO A 138 20.82 1.27 4.57
N SER A 139 21.64 1.64 5.54
CA SER A 139 21.18 2.09 6.86
C SER A 139 20.52 3.47 6.82
N ASP A 140 20.89 4.32 5.85
CA ASP A 140 20.23 5.60 5.59
C ASP A 140 19.22 5.43 4.43
N PRO A 141 17.91 5.66 4.65
CA PRO A 141 16.90 5.56 3.60
C PRO A 141 17.03 6.64 2.50
N SER A 142 17.93 7.62 2.65
CA SER A 142 18.25 8.59 1.59
C SER A 142 19.26 8.09 0.56
N ASP A 143 19.96 7.00 0.85
CA ASP A 143 20.88 6.36 -0.08
C ASP A 143 20.17 5.39 -1.04
N VAL A 144 18.87 5.18 -0.86
CA VAL A 144 18.02 4.32 -1.70
C VAL A 144 17.37 5.16 -2.79
N ARG A 145 17.54 4.76 -4.06
CA ARG A 145 16.98 5.45 -5.23
C ARG A 145 16.08 4.58 -6.10
#